data_AF-A0AA90QAR7-F1
#
_entry.id   AF-A0AA90QAR7-F1
#
_cell.length_a   1.000
_cell.length_b   1.000
_cell.length_c   1.000
_cell.angle_alpha   90.00
_cell.angle_beta   90.00
_cell.angle_gamma   90.00
#
_symmetry.space_group_name_H-M   'P 1'
#
loop_
_entity.id
_entity.type
_entity.pdbx_description
1 polymer ?
#
loop_
_entity_poly.entity_id
_entity_poly.type
_entity_poly.pdbx_seq_one_letter_code
_entity_poly.pdbx_strand_id
1 'polypeptide(L)'
;QSSIFGFFAAVCLSGVLSFYMVYTPGTLYLKLDERMLKGVVFGHLIVLVVYCAVRTNGIHWESIQYFEAGLEYYCTIGLSLALLVGASPWPSRAHRNRYLALFIVLAVLASLGYLFLDLKVIASILLCFFVLLVLEWIVYLGFKTNMLIGAGALGASLYAIAVLLEKYSSLIILSGS
;
A
#
# COMPACT_ATOMS: atom_id res chain seq x y z
N GLN A 1 19.32 13.45 12.79
CA GLN A 1 19.27 12.36 13.79
C GLN A 1 17.86 12.15 14.35
N SER A 2 17.09 13.20 14.68
CA SER A 2 15.71 13.08 15.21
C SER A 2 14.68 12.40 14.28
N SER A 3 14.73 12.66 12.96
CA SER A 3 13.83 12.03 11.97
C SER A 3 14.02 10.52 11.83
N ILE A 4 15.23 10.02 12.08
CA ILE A 4 15.53 8.58 12.06
C ILE A 4 14.85 7.90 13.25
N PHE A 5 14.81 8.54 14.43
CA PHE A 5 14.08 8.02 15.59
C PHE A 5 12.57 8.02 15.38
N GLY A 6 12.01 9.06 14.71
CA GLY A 6 10.59 9.08 14.36
C GLY A 6 10.21 8.00 13.33
N PHE A 7 11.09 7.75 12.35
CA PHE A 7 10.96 6.61 11.44
C PHE A 7 11.01 5.28 12.21
N PHE A 8 11.99 5.06 13.09
CA PHE A 8 12.07 3.85 13.91
C PHE A 8 10.87 3.69 14.83
N ALA A 9 10.30 4.78 15.36
CA ALA A 9 9.09 4.73 16.17
C ALA A 9 7.86 4.34 15.36
N ALA A 10 7.69 4.86 14.13
CA ALA A 10 6.64 4.42 13.21
C ALA A 10 6.83 2.94 12.80
N VAL A 11 8.07 2.52 12.61
CA VAL A 11 8.45 1.12 12.35
C VAL A 11 8.16 0.24 13.55
N CYS A 12 8.47 0.68 14.78
CA CYS A 12 8.16 -0.05 16.01
C CYS A 12 6.64 -0.12 16.24
N LEU A 13 5.90 0.95 16.01
CA LEU A 13 4.45 1.00 16.18
C LEU A 13 3.74 0.08 15.18
N SER A 14 4.23 0.04 13.95
CA SER A 14 3.76 -0.89 12.93
C SER A 14 4.27 -2.34 13.14
N GLY A 15 5.45 -2.51 13.75
CA GLY A 15 5.99 -3.78 14.22
C GLY A 15 5.16 -4.40 15.35
N VAL A 16 4.69 -3.58 16.30
CA VAL A 16 3.71 -3.96 17.35
C VAL A 16 2.38 -4.41 16.73
N LEU A 17 2.02 -3.85 15.57
CA LEU A 17 0.75 -4.13 14.90
C LEU A 17 0.79 -5.33 13.95
N SER A 18 1.93 -5.72 13.35
CA SER A 18 1.92 -6.92 12.49
C SER A 18 3.21 -7.55 11.99
N PHE A 19 4.38 -6.99 12.26
CA PHE A 19 5.59 -7.47 11.59
C PHE A 19 6.65 -7.84 12.61
N TYR A 20 6.75 -9.14 12.94
CA TYR A 20 7.99 -9.64 13.50
C TYR A 20 8.94 -9.91 12.33
N MET A 21 9.85 -8.97 12.15
CA MET A 21 10.99 -9.09 11.24
C MET A 21 11.97 -10.07 11.88
N VAL A 22 11.96 -11.33 11.42
CA VAL A 22 12.88 -12.36 11.91
C VAL A 22 14.09 -12.35 11.00
N TYR A 23 15.23 -11.96 11.55
CA TYR A 23 16.52 -12.06 10.87
C TYR A 23 17.19 -13.37 11.23
N THR A 24 17.41 -14.23 10.24
CA THR A 24 18.38 -15.32 10.30
C THR A 24 19.57 -14.93 9.42
N PRO A 25 20.80 -15.43 9.67
CA PRO A 25 21.97 -15.05 8.87
C PRO A 25 21.71 -15.16 7.37
N GLY A 26 21.71 -14.04 6.66
CA GLY A 26 21.49 -13.97 5.21
C GLY A 26 20.04 -14.00 4.72
N THR A 27 19.03 -14.00 5.60
CA THR A 27 17.61 -13.96 5.18
C THR A 27 16.76 -13.12 6.14
N LEU A 28 16.02 -12.18 5.56
CA LEU A 28 15.06 -11.35 6.28
C LEU A 28 13.65 -11.89 6.04
N TYR A 29 13.01 -12.42 7.08
CA TYR A 29 11.63 -12.90 6.98
C TYR A 29 10.66 -11.88 7.57
N LEU A 30 9.69 -11.46 6.74
CA LEU A 30 8.51 -10.74 7.17
C LEU A 30 7.40 -11.76 7.44
N LYS A 31 7.13 -12.05 8.71
CA LYS A 31 6.05 -12.94 9.12
C LYS A 31 4.85 -12.11 9.59
N LEU A 32 3.79 -12.12 8.79
CA LEU A 32 2.50 -11.52 9.13
C LEU A 32 1.63 -12.57 9.83
N ASP A 33 1.22 -12.31 11.08
CA ASP A 33 0.19 -13.15 11.70
C ASP A 33 -1.18 -12.73 11.14
N GLU A 34 -1.80 -13.59 10.33
CA GLU A 34 -3.10 -13.34 9.73
C GLU A 34 -4.22 -13.07 10.76
N ARG A 35 -4.05 -13.52 12.02
CA ARG A 35 -4.97 -13.20 13.12
C ARG A 35 -4.95 -11.72 13.48
N MET A 36 -3.80 -11.07 13.28
CA MET A 36 -3.61 -9.65 13.56
C MET A 36 -4.03 -8.75 12.39
N LEU A 37 -4.35 -9.31 11.21
CA LEU A 37 -4.66 -8.57 9.97
C LEU A 37 -5.68 -7.43 10.18
N LYS A 38 -6.75 -7.69 10.95
CA LYS A 38 -7.76 -6.67 11.29
C LYS A 38 -7.16 -5.51 12.08
N GLY A 39 -6.31 -5.82 13.06
CA GLY A 39 -5.60 -4.83 13.87
C GLY A 39 -4.61 -4.01 13.07
N VAL A 40 -3.92 -4.61 12.10
CA VAL A 40 -3.02 -3.89 11.17
C VAL A 40 -3.78 -2.87 10.37
N VAL A 41 -4.85 -3.32 9.68
CA VAL A 41 -5.62 -2.48 8.79
C VAL A 41 -6.22 -1.34 9.60
N PHE A 42 -6.85 -1.64 10.73
CA PHE A 42 -7.47 -0.63 11.58
C PHE A 42 -6.46 0.34 12.19
N GLY A 43 -5.36 -0.16 12.74
CA GLY A 43 -4.33 0.65 13.39
C GLY A 43 -3.66 1.62 12.42
N HIS A 44 -3.22 1.12 11.27
CA HIS A 44 -2.60 1.98 10.24
C HIS A 44 -3.61 2.93 9.61
N LEU A 45 -4.86 2.52 9.45
CA LEU A 45 -5.91 3.40 8.93
C LEU A 45 -6.16 4.58 9.87
N ILE A 46 -6.27 4.36 11.18
CA ILE A 46 -6.42 5.45 12.16
C ILE A 46 -5.23 6.39 12.10
N VAL A 47 -4.01 5.83 12.16
CA VAL A 47 -2.77 6.63 12.15
C VAL A 47 -2.71 7.50 10.90
N LEU A 48 -3.02 6.94 9.72
CA LEU A 48 -3.02 7.67 8.47
C LEU A 48 -4.16 8.70 8.38
N VAL A 49 -5.36 8.38 8.85
CA VAL A 49 -6.49 9.33 8.86
C VAL A 49 -6.17 10.53 9.75
N VAL A 50 -5.62 10.31 10.94
CA VAL A 50 -5.21 11.39 11.85
C VAL A 50 -4.11 12.22 11.20
N TYR A 51 -3.08 11.59 10.63
CA TYR A 51 -2.00 12.30 9.93
C TYR A 51 -2.53 13.14 8.76
N CYS A 52 -3.36 12.57 7.89
CA CYS A 52 -3.97 13.29 6.76
C CYS A 52 -4.86 14.45 7.23
N ALA A 53 -5.65 14.27 8.29
CA ALA A 53 -6.48 15.33 8.85
C ALA A 53 -5.63 16.48 9.40
N VAL A 54 -4.57 16.17 10.16
CA VAL A 54 -3.64 17.16 10.71
C VAL A 54 -2.97 17.96 9.60
N ARG A 55 -2.45 17.26 8.57
CA ARG A 55 -1.80 17.89 7.42
C ARG A 55 -2.74 18.78 6.61
N THR A 56 -3.93 18.30 6.30
CA THR A 56 -4.90 19.03 5.47
C THR A 56 -5.50 20.25 6.17
N ASN A 57 -5.57 20.25 7.50
CA ASN A 57 -6.00 21.40 8.30
C ASN A 57 -4.85 22.37 8.63
N GLY A 58 -3.63 22.12 8.12
CA GLY A 58 -2.47 22.99 8.33
C GLY A 58 -1.96 23.03 9.78
N ILE A 59 -2.37 22.08 10.63
CA ILE A 59 -1.98 22.02 12.03
C ILE A 59 -0.50 21.62 12.09
N HIS A 60 0.37 22.60 12.34
CA HIS A 60 1.80 22.38 12.48
C HIS A 60 2.14 21.94 13.91
N TRP A 61 2.37 20.64 14.10
CA TRP A 61 3.09 20.15 15.26
C TRP A 61 4.55 19.96 14.90
N GLU A 62 5.45 20.67 15.60
CA GLU A 62 6.91 20.58 15.39
C GLU A 62 7.42 19.13 15.48
N SER A 63 6.73 18.29 16.25
CA SER A 63 7.07 16.87 16.40
C SER A 63 6.71 16.02 15.17
N ILE A 64 5.68 16.36 14.40
CA ILE A 64 5.18 15.55 13.27
C ILE A 64 6.19 15.45 12.13
N GLN A 65 6.98 16.50 11.90
CA GLN A 65 8.02 16.52 10.86
C GLN A 65 9.05 15.40 11.04
N TYR A 66 9.27 14.93 12.28
CA TYR A 66 10.17 13.82 12.56
C TYR A 66 9.56 12.45 12.25
N PHE A 67 8.23 12.33 12.19
CA PHE A 67 7.51 11.08 11.91
C PHE A 67 6.96 10.99 10.49
N GLU A 68 6.95 12.10 9.75
CA GLU A 68 6.34 12.23 8.41
C GLU A 68 6.78 11.10 7.47
N ALA A 69 8.08 10.86 7.31
CA ALA A 69 8.56 9.78 6.47
C ALA A 69 8.11 8.38 6.96
N GLY A 70 8.02 8.17 8.28
CA GLY A 70 7.51 6.92 8.85
C GLY A 70 6.01 6.73 8.59
N LEU A 71 5.23 7.80 8.73
CA LEU A 71 3.78 7.80 8.54
C LEU A 71 3.42 7.66 7.05
N GLU A 72 4.02 8.48 6.20
CA GLU A 72 3.74 8.46 4.76
C GLU A 72 4.20 7.17 4.08
N TYR A 73 5.40 6.68 4.39
CA TYR A 73 5.95 5.50 3.71
C TYR A 73 5.61 4.23 4.47
N TYR A 74 6.06 4.08 5.72
CA TYR A 74 5.97 2.81 6.43
C TYR A 74 4.52 2.46 6.78
N CYS A 75 3.75 3.42 7.32
CA CYS A 75 2.36 3.14 7.67
C CYS A 75 1.48 2.91 6.43
N THR A 76 1.72 3.64 5.33
CA THR A 76 1.00 3.42 4.07
C THR A 76 1.37 2.07 3.44
N ILE A 77 2.65 1.69 3.44
CA ILE A 77 3.07 0.35 2.97
C ILE A 77 2.43 -0.72 3.85
N GLY A 78 2.46 -0.57 5.18
CA GLY A 78 1.85 -1.51 6.12
C GLY A 78 0.35 -1.69 5.88
N LEU A 79 -0.39 -0.60 5.72
CA LEU A 79 -1.82 -0.62 5.38
C LEU A 79 -2.05 -1.29 4.03
N SER A 80 -1.32 -0.87 3.00
CA SER A 80 -1.51 -1.33 1.62
C SER A 80 -1.18 -2.81 1.47
N LEU A 81 -0.12 -3.29 2.13
CA LEU A 81 0.25 -4.70 2.19
C LEU A 81 -0.81 -5.52 2.94
N ALA A 82 -1.30 -5.02 4.08
CA ALA A 82 -2.36 -5.71 4.83
C ALA A 82 -3.66 -5.79 4.02
N LEU A 83 -4.02 -4.75 3.27
CA LEU A 83 -5.17 -4.75 2.37
C LEU A 83 -4.94 -5.69 1.18
N LEU A 84 -3.76 -5.71 0.59
CA LEU A 84 -3.38 -6.64 -0.49
C LEU A 84 -3.55 -8.09 -0.02
N VAL A 85 -2.94 -8.44 1.12
CA VAL A 85 -3.03 -9.79 1.70
C VAL A 85 -4.47 -10.14 2.09
N GLY A 86 -5.22 -9.18 2.63
CA GLY A 86 -6.62 -9.40 3.03
C GLY A 86 -7.58 -9.56 1.85
N ALA A 87 -7.34 -8.83 0.76
CA ALA A 87 -8.15 -8.82 -0.45
C ALA A 87 -7.70 -9.86 -1.50
N SER A 88 -6.50 -10.44 -1.33
CA SER A 88 -5.93 -11.42 -2.23
C SER A 88 -6.86 -12.63 -2.41
N PRO A 89 -7.02 -13.15 -3.64
CA PRO A 89 -7.78 -14.36 -3.91
C PRO A 89 -7.09 -15.64 -3.38
N TRP A 90 -5.79 -15.60 -3.07
CA TRP A 90 -5.00 -16.74 -2.60
C TRP A 90 -4.29 -16.46 -1.26
N PRO A 91 -4.54 -17.24 -0.19
CA PRO A 91 -5.55 -18.29 -0.03
C PRO A 91 -6.98 -17.73 0.08
N SER A 92 -7.99 -18.60 -0.05
CA SER A 92 -9.39 -18.20 0.12
C SER A 92 -9.68 -17.81 1.58
N ARG A 93 -10.07 -16.55 1.82
CA ARG A 93 -10.34 -15.99 3.16
C ARG A 93 -11.82 -15.62 3.33
N ALA A 94 -12.38 -15.87 4.50
CA ALA A 94 -13.81 -15.65 4.81
C ALA A 94 -14.28 -14.18 4.70
N HIS A 95 -13.38 -13.21 4.84
CA HIS A 95 -13.71 -11.77 4.79
C HIS A 95 -13.05 -11.03 3.63
N ARG A 96 -12.53 -11.74 2.62
CA ARG A 96 -11.80 -11.17 1.48
C ARG A 96 -12.55 -10.04 0.80
N ASN A 97 -13.85 -10.24 0.54
CA ASN A 97 -14.67 -9.24 -0.16
C ASN A 97 -14.79 -7.93 0.62
N ARG A 98 -14.71 -7.96 1.96
CA ARG A 98 -14.74 -6.75 2.79
C ARG A 98 -13.44 -5.96 2.66
N TYR A 99 -12.30 -6.65 2.68
CA TYR A 99 -10.99 -6.02 2.44
C TYR A 99 -10.89 -5.46 1.02
N LEU A 100 -11.39 -6.20 0.03
CA LEU A 100 -11.45 -5.72 -1.35
C LEU A 100 -12.29 -4.44 -1.48
N ALA A 101 -13.50 -4.43 -0.92
CA ALA A 101 -14.35 -3.24 -0.92
C ALA A 101 -13.67 -2.05 -0.24
N LEU A 102 -13.03 -2.27 0.92
CA LEU A 102 -12.27 -1.24 1.62
C LEU A 102 -11.11 -0.71 0.78
N PHE A 103 -10.36 -1.60 0.11
CA PHE A 103 -9.23 -1.20 -0.73
C PHE A 103 -9.70 -0.37 -1.94
N ILE A 104 -10.82 -0.76 -2.59
CA ILE A 104 -11.42 0.04 -3.67
C ILE A 104 -11.79 1.44 -3.18
N VAL A 105 -12.47 1.55 -2.04
CA VAL A 105 -12.84 2.84 -1.44
C VAL A 105 -11.60 3.69 -1.17
N LEU A 106 -10.56 3.09 -0.58
CA LEU A 106 -9.30 3.79 -0.28
C LEU A 106 -8.54 4.19 -1.55
N ALA A 107 -8.60 3.40 -2.63
CA ALA A 107 -7.98 3.75 -3.91
C ALA A 107 -8.67 4.96 -4.56
N VAL A 108 -10.00 5.04 -4.48
CA VAL A 108 -10.76 6.22 -4.93
C VAL A 108 -10.40 7.43 -4.08
N LEU A 109 -10.40 7.30 -2.75
CA LEU A 109 -10.01 8.38 -1.84
C LEU A 109 -8.56 8.83 -2.05
N ALA A 110 -7.65 7.89 -2.29
CA ALA A 110 -6.25 8.19 -2.62
C ALA A 110 -6.13 8.96 -3.92
N SER A 111 -6.91 8.61 -4.95
CA SER A 111 -6.95 9.36 -6.22
C SER A 111 -7.43 10.80 -6.02
N LEU A 112 -8.47 10.99 -5.19
CA LEU A 112 -8.94 12.33 -4.82
C LEU A 112 -7.89 13.09 -3.99
N GLY A 113 -7.26 12.43 -3.02
CA GLY A 113 -6.20 13.02 -2.20
C GLY A 113 -4.96 13.41 -3.00
N TYR A 114 -4.62 12.65 -4.04
CA TYR A 114 -3.56 12.97 -4.99
C TYR A 114 -3.86 14.27 -5.75
N LEU A 115 -5.10 14.42 -6.26
CA LEU A 115 -5.48 15.55 -7.11
C LEU A 115 -5.80 16.83 -6.33
N PHE A 116 -6.45 16.71 -5.17
CA PHE A 116 -7.03 17.85 -4.45
C PHE A 116 -6.28 18.24 -3.17
N LEU A 117 -5.51 17.33 -2.55
CA LEU A 117 -4.93 17.51 -1.21
C LEU A 117 -3.40 17.39 -1.18
N ASP A 118 -2.74 17.28 -2.34
CA ASP A 118 -1.29 17.10 -2.50
C ASP A 118 -0.70 15.92 -1.70
N LEU A 119 -1.51 14.89 -1.42
CA LEU A 119 -1.11 13.68 -0.69
C LEU A 119 -0.41 12.66 -1.61
N LYS A 120 0.55 13.14 -2.41
CA LYS A 120 1.15 12.38 -3.52
C LYS A 120 1.81 11.08 -3.06
N VAL A 121 2.57 11.10 -1.96
CA VAL A 121 3.32 9.93 -1.46
C VAL A 121 2.36 8.82 -1.03
N ILE A 122 1.44 9.14 -0.13
CA ILE A 122 0.44 8.18 0.40
C ILE A 122 -0.39 7.61 -0.75
N ALA A 123 -0.87 8.47 -1.64
CA ALA A 123 -1.71 8.04 -2.74
C ALA A 123 -0.95 7.15 -3.74
N SER A 124 0.30 7.48 -4.08
CA SER A 124 1.10 6.70 -5.03
C SER A 124 1.39 5.29 -4.51
N ILE A 125 1.75 5.16 -3.22
CA ILE A 125 1.99 3.85 -2.60
C ILE A 125 0.70 3.03 -2.61
N LEU A 126 -0.41 3.60 -2.15
CA LEU A 126 -1.68 2.87 -2.05
C LEU A 126 -2.19 2.43 -3.43
N LEU A 127 -2.08 3.31 -4.44
CA LEU A 127 -2.46 2.98 -5.82
C LEU A 127 -1.55 1.93 -6.45
N CYS A 128 -0.24 1.94 -6.16
CA CYS A 128 0.68 0.92 -6.64
C CYS A 128 0.28 -0.47 -6.14
N PHE A 129 0.00 -0.62 -4.85
CA PHE A 129 -0.48 -1.89 -4.28
C PHE A 129 -1.88 -2.25 -4.80
N PHE A 130 -2.74 -1.27 -5.08
CA PHE A 130 -4.04 -1.52 -5.68
C PHE A 130 -3.90 -2.09 -7.11
N VAL A 131 -2.99 -1.58 -7.92
CA VAL A 131 -2.67 -2.14 -9.24
C VAL A 131 -2.17 -3.58 -9.11
N LEU A 132 -1.29 -3.87 -8.14
CA LEU A 132 -0.85 -5.24 -7.86
C LEU A 132 -2.02 -6.17 -7.52
N LEU A 133 -2.97 -5.71 -6.70
CA LEU A 133 -4.18 -6.47 -6.39
C LEU A 133 -5.01 -6.74 -7.64
N VAL A 134 -5.22 -5.74 -8.50
CA VAL A 134 -5.97 -5.90 -9.75
C VAL A 134 -5.31 -6.95 -10.64
N LEU A 135 -3.98 -6.89 -10.80
CA LEU A 135 -3.23 -7.90 -11.55
C LEU A 135 -3.40 -9.30 -10.94
N GLU A 136 -3.31 -9.43 -9.61
CA GLU A 136 -3.50 -10.69 -8.91
C GLU A 136 -4.90 -11.29 -9.17
N TRP A 137 -5.94 -10.46 -9.18
CA TRP A 137 -7.31 -10.90 -9.50
C TRP A 137 -7.50 -11.27 -10.98
N ILE A 138 -6.89 -10.54 -11.91
CA ILE A 138 -6.90 -10.89 -13.34
C ILE A 138 -6.27 -12.26 -13.55
N VAL A 139 -5.12 -12.50 -12.91
CA VAL A 139 -4.42 -13.78 -12.90
C VAL A 139 -5.32 -14.86 -12.30
N TYR A 140 -5.88 -14.64 -11.12
CA TYR A 140 -6.76 -15.61 -10.47
C TYR A 140 -7.92 -16.06 -11.35
N LEU A 141 -8.63 -15.11 -11.96
CA LEU A 141 -9.77 -15.40 -12.84
C LEU A 141 -9.32 -16.12 -14.11
N GLY A 142 -8.18 -15.73 -14.68
CA GLY A 142 -7.59 -16.38 -15.85
C GLY A 142 -7.20 -17.84 -15.57
N PHE A 143 -6.45 -18.09 -14.50
CA PHE A 143 -6.02 -19.43 -14.09
C PHE A 143 -7.19 -20.33 -13.67
N LYS A 144 -8.26 -19.76 -13.10
CA LYS A 144 -9.49 -20.50 -12.80
C LYS A 144 -10.18 -21.03 -14.06
N THR A 145 -10.00 -20.34 -15.19
CA THR A 145 -10.59 -20.72 -16.48
C THR A 145 -9.68 -21.69 -17.23
N ASN A 146 -8.43 -21.30 -17.47
CA ASN A 146 -7.40 -22.13 -18.10
C ASN A 146 -6.01 -21.50 -17.85
N MET A 147 -5.00 -22.33 -17.59
CA MET A 147 -3.62 -21.89 -17.35
C MET A 147 -3.07 -20.99 -18.48
N LEU A 148 -3.37 -21.34 -19.74
CA LEU A 148 -2.98 -20.55 -20.92
C LEU A 148 -3.63 -19.17 -20.95
N ILE A 149 -4.91 -19.08 -20.53
CA ILE A 149 -5.64 -17.81 -20.47
C ILE A 149 -5.09 -16.95 -19.33
N GLY A 150 -4.76 -17.53 -18.18
CA GLY A 150 -4.12 -16.82 -17.06
C GLY A 150 -2.75 -16.25 -17.43
N ALA A 151 -1.88 -17.04 -18.06
CA ALA A 151 -0.57 -16.58 -18.52
C ALA A 151 -0.70 -15.50 -19.62
N GLY A 152 -1.62 -15.68 -20.56
CA GLY A 152 -1.91 -14.70 -21.61
C GLY A 152 -2.46 -13.37 -21.06
N ALA A 153 -3.38 -13.42 -20.11
CA ALA A 153 -3.95 -12.22 -19.48
C ALA A 153 -2.90 -11.46 -18.65
N LEU A 154 -2.02 -12.17 -17.93
CA LEU A 154 -0.88 -11.56 -17.24
C LEU A 154 0.05 -10.86 -18.25
N GLY A 155 0.46 -11.56 -19.31
CA GLY A 155 1.34 -11.01 -20.35
C GLY A 155 0.73 -9.78 -21.02
N ALA A 156 -0.55 -9.82 -21.38
CA ALA A 156 -1.26 -8.69 -21.97
C ALA A 156 -1.36 -7.51 -21.00
N SER A 157 -1.62 -7.76 -19.72
CA SER A 157 -1.72 -6.71 -18.69
C SER A 157 -0.36 -6.04 -18.46
N LEU A 158 0.71 -6.81 -18.35
CA LEU A 158 2.07 -6.28 -18.20
C LEU A 158 2.52 -5.51 -19.44
N TYR A 159 2.21 -6.02 -20.63
CA TYR A 159 2.49 -5.31 -21.88
C TYR A 159 1.71 -4.00 -21.97
N ALA A 160 0.43 -3.99 -21.63
CA ALA A 160 -0.37 -2.77 -21.59
C ALA A 160 0.20 -1.73 -20.62
N ILE A 161 0.61 -2.16 -19.41
CA ILE A 161 1.29 -1.29 -18.44
C ILE A 161 2.60 -0.75 -19.04
N ALA A 162 3.41 -1.58 -19.69
CA ALA A 162 4.66 -1.15 -20.32
C ALA A 162 4.42 -0.10 -21.42
N VAL A 163 3.44 -0.31 -22.28
CA VAL A 163 3.06 0.65 -23.34
C VAL A 163 2.53 1.96 -22.75
N LEU A 164 1.74 1.90 -21.67
CA LEU A 164 1.28 3.09 -20.97
C LEU A 164 2.45 3.85 -20.34
N LEU A 165 3.37 3.14 -19.68
CA LEU A 165 4.58 3.73 -19.11
C LEU A 165 5.45 4.36 -20.19
N GLU A 166 5.61 3.73 -21.35
CA GLU A 166 6.36 4.30 -22.47
C GLU A 166 5.68 5.58 -23.00
N LYS A 167 4.37 5.52 -23.25
CA LYS A 167 3.57 6.64 -23.76
C LYS A 167 3.54 7.83 -22.80
N TYR A 168 3.49 7.58 -21.50
CA TYR A 168 3.43 8.60 -20.47
C TYR A 168 4.78 8.82 -19.75
N SER A 169 5.87 8.21 -20.24
CA SER A 169 7.21 8.35 -19.66
C SER A 169 7.67 9.81 -19.62
N SER A 170 7.27 10.60 -20.62
CA SER A 170 7.52 12.05 -20.69
C SER A 170 6.81 12.84 -19.58
N LEU A 171 5.73 12.31 -18.99
CA LEU A 171 5.04 12.88 -17.82
C LEU A 171 5.64 12.37 -16.49
N ILE A 172 6.40 11.27 -16.53
CA ILE A 172 7.07 10.66 -15.37
C ILE A 172 8.48 11.26 -15.16
N ILE A 173 8.98 12.05 -16.11
CA ILE A 173 10.09 12.97 -15.84
C ILE A 173 9.61 13.91 -14.75
N LEU A 174 10.05 13.63 -13.51
CA LEU A 174 10.03 14.55 -12.37
C LEU A 174 10.29 15.93 -12.95
N SER A 175 9.32 16.84 -12.86
CA SER A 175 9.53 18.22 -13.27
C SER A 175 10.69 18.75 -12.41
N GLY A 176 11.89 18.68 -12.97
CA GLY A 176 13.05 19.39 -12.48
C GLY A 176 12.79 20.85 -12.76
N SER A 177 12.15 21.50 -11.79
CA SER A 177 12.15 22.95 -11.63
C SER A 177 11.96 23.26 -10.16
#